data_AF-A0A397UE35-F1
#
_entry.id   AF-A0A397UE35-F1
#
_cell.length_a   1.000
_cell.length_b   1.000
_cell.length_c   1.000
_cell.angle_alpha   90.00
_cell.angle_beta   90.00
_cell.angle_gamma   90.00
#
_symmetry.space_group_name_H-M   'P 1'
#
loop_
_entity.id
_entity.type
_entity.pdbx_description
1 polymer ?
#
loop_
_entity_poly.entity_id
_entity_poly.type
_entity_poly.pdbx_seq_one_letter_code
_entity_poly.pdbx_strand_id
1 'polypeptide(L)'
;MSNGIQKPNLEGALGKFNNAKEIFVKAEKSYIKNLNETFKVACASDAYELAFKVLQLIQNEGNNFTKSQVKNKMGMRLLGGFGCKQDIEQARELIEEAKQLGLTSARVWISRYGSKTDFGASEVIRYDFVIEKWFIVKI
;
A
#
# COMPACT_ATOMS: atom_id res chain seq x y z
N MET A 1 7.68 11.55 -59.29
CA MET A 1 7.90 10.47 -58.31
C MET A 1 7.21 10.89 -57.02
N SER A 2 6.07 10.29 -56.68
CA SER A 2 5.31 10.62 -55.48
C SER A 2 5.85 9.78 -54.32
N ASN A 3 6.51 10.42 -53.34
CA ASN A 3 6.87 9.80 -52.07
C ASN A 3 5.58 9.65 -51.24
N GLY A 4 4.97 8.47 -51.31
CA GLY A 4 3.81 8.12 -50.51
C GLY A 4 4.15 8.13 -49.02
N ILE A 5 3.74 9.18 -48.32
CA ILE A 5 3.79 9.21 -46.85
C ILE A 5 2.84 8.12 -46.35
N GLN A 6 3.43 7.03 -45.87
CA GLN A 6 2.69 5.92 -45.26
C GLN A 6 2.00 6.45 -44.01
N LYS A 7 0.67 6.54 -44.02
CA LYS A 7 -0.11 7.01 -42.86
C LYS A 7 0.20 6.12 -41.65
N PRO A 8 0.47 6.70 -40.46
CA PRO A 8 0.79 5.92 -39.28
C PRO A 8 -0.37 4.97 -38.94
N ASN A 9 -0.04 3.69 -38.70
CA ASN A 9 -1.00 2.67 -38.29
C ASN A 9 -1.43 2.92 -36.82
N LEU A 10 -2.36 3.85 -36.66
CA LEU A 10 -2.86 4.31 -35.36
C LEU A 10 -3.65 3.22 -34.63
N GLU A 11 -4.41 2.38 -35.34
CA GLU A 11 -5.16 1.27 -34.73
C GLU A 11 -4.23 0.20 -34.15
N GLY A 12 -3.17 -0.18 -34.89
CA GLY A 12 -2.16 -1.10 -34.40
C GLY A 12 -1.38 -0.56 -33.20
N ALA A 13 -1.13 0.74 -33.16
CA ALA A 13 -0.48 1.40 -32.02
C ALA A 13 -1.41 1.45 -30.79
N LEU A 14 -2.69 1.77 -30.98
CA LEU A 14 -3.69 1.81 -29.91
C LEU A 14 -3.90 0.44 -29.27
N GLY A 15 -3.96 -0.62 -30.09
CA GLY A 15 -4.07 -1.99 -29.61
C GLY A 15 -2.88 -2.41 -28.73
N LYS A 16 -1.65 -2.08 -29.16
CA LYS A 16 -0.43 -2.33 -28.37
C LYS A 16 -0.42 -1.55 -27.06
N PHE A 17 -0.85 -0.28 -27.08
CA PHE A 17 -0.95 0.55 -25.89
C PHE A 17 -1.94 -0.03 -24.87
N ASN A 18 -3.13 -0.44 -25.31
CA ASN A 18 -4.13 -1.04 -24.42
C ASN A 18 -3.63 -2.34 -23.80
N ASN A 19 -2.97 -3.20 -24.58
CA ASN A 19 -2.38 -4.43 -24.06
C ASN A 19 -1.28 -4.14 -23.03
N ALA A 20 -0.36 -3.20 -23.33
CA ALA A 20 0.67 -2.78 -22.38
C ALA A 20 0.07 -2.23 -21.07
N LYS A 21 -1.02 -1.46 -21.17
CA LYS A 21 -1.76 -0.96 -20.01
C LYS A 21 -2.34 -2.09 -19.16
N GLU A 22 -2.95 -3.10 -19.78
CA GLU A 22 -3.47 -4.27 -19.05
C GLU A 22 -2.36 -5.06 -18.35
N ILE A 23 -1.23 -5.28 -19.03
CA ILE A 23 -0.06 -5.94 -18.45
C ILE A 23 0.44 -5.15 -17.23
N PHE A 24 0.54 -3.83 -17.35
CA PHE A 24 0.97 -2.96 -16.27
C PHE A 24 0.05 -3.06 -15.06
N VAL A 25 -1.27 -3.00 -15.27
CA VAL A 25 -2.27 -3.12 -14.20
C VAL A 25 -2.19 -4.49 -13.52
N LYS A 26 -2.00 -5.58 -14.28
CA LYS A 26 -1.83 -6.92 -13.72
C LYS A 26 -0.54 -7.00 -12.88
N ALA A 27 0.57 -6.49 -13.39
CA ALA A 27 1.84 -6.44 -12.68
C ALA A 27 1.72 -5.65 -11.36
N GLU A 28 1.05 -4.49 -11.40
CA GLU A 28 0.82 -3.65 -10.22
C GLU A 28 -0.04 -4.36 -9.16
N LYS A 29 -1.12 -5.03 -9.57
CA LYS A 29 -1.93 -5.85 -8.66
C LYS A 29 -1.12 -6.97 -8.01
N SER A 30 -0.32 -7.68 -8.80
CA SER A 30 0.55 -8.75 -8.29
C SER A 30 1.61 -8.21 -7.34
N TYR A 31 2.18 -7.04 -7.65
CA TYR A 31 3.16 -6.37 -6.78
C TYR A 31 2.54 -5.99 -5.43
N ILE A 32 1.36 -5.38 -5.43
CA ILE A 32 0.64 -5.03 -4.18
C ILE A 32 0.28 -6.28 -3.38
N LYS A 33 -0.14 -7.35 -4.05
CA LYS A 33 -0.38 -8.64 -3.40
C LYS A 33 0.89 -9.17 -2.74
N ASN A 34 2.00 -9.21 -3.46
CA ASN A 34 3.27 -9.70 -2.92
C ASN A 34 3.78 -8.83 -1.78
N LEU A 35 3.64 -7.50 -1.88
CA LEU A 35 3.93 -6.57 -0.78
C LEU A 35 3.12 -6.93 0.47
N ASN A 36 1.83 -7.20 0.31
CA ASN A 36 0.97 -7.63 1.41
C ASN A 36 1.42 -8.96 2.02
N GLU A 37 1.82 -9.93 1.20
CA GLU A 37 2.27 -11.24 1.68
C GLU A 37 3.65 -11.17 2.35
N THR A 38 4.63 -10.50 1.73
CA THR A 38 5.94 -10.25 2.36
C THR A 38 5.77 -9.59 3.71
N PHE A 39 4.86 -8.64 3.80
CA PHE A 39 4.54 -7.99 5.05
C PHE A 39 3.91 -8.93 6.06
N LYS A 40 2.87 -9.70 5.69
CA LYS A 40 2.27 -10.72 6.58
C LYS A 40 3.30 -11.70 7.11
N VAL A 41 4.19 -12.20 6.25
CA VAL A 41 5.25 -13.15 6.61
C VAL A 41 6.28 -12.50 7.53
N ALA A 42 6.73 -11.29 7.23
CA ALA A 42 7.64 -10.55 8.10
C ALA A 42 7.01 -10.28 9.48
N CYS A 43 5.68 -10.12 9.53
CA CYS A 43 4.97 -9.99 10.80
C CYS A 43 4.93 -11.27 11.60
N ALA A 44 4.81 -12.43 10.94
CA ALA A 44 4.79 -13.72 11.62
C ALA A 44 6.18 -14.22 12.06
N SER A 45 7.27 -13.56 11.64
CA SER A 45 8.64 -14.08 11.80
C SER A 45 9.56 -13.18 12.64
N ASP A 46 9.02 -12.20 13.35
CA ASP A 46 9.76 -11.15 14.07
C ASP A 46 10.78 -10.34 13.21
N ALA A 47 10.81 -10.56 11.90
CA ALA A 47 11.73 -9.93 10.94
C ALA A 47 11.23 -8.55 10.44
N TYR A 48 10.69 -7.74 11.35
CA TYR A 48 10.01 -6.49 11.02
C TYR A 48 10.92 -5.43 10.41
N GLU A 49 12.19 -5.38 10.83
CA GLU A 49 13.17 -4.41 10.33
C GLU A 49 13.38 -4.54 8.82
N LEU A 50 13.37 -5.76 8.29
CA LEU A 50 13.55 -6.00 6.87
C LEU A 50 12.33 -5.52 6.07
N ALA A 51 11.12 -5.79 6.58
CA ALA A 51 9.90 -5.29 5.95
C ALA A 51 9.84 -3.76 5.96
N PHE A 52 10.20 -3.11 7.06
CA PHE A 52 10.27 -1.66 7.13
C PHE A 52 11.30 -1.07 6.14
N LYS A 53 12.48 -1.68 6.00
CA LYS A 53 13.48 -1.25 5.01
C LYS A 53 12.96 -1.37 3.57
N VAL A 54 12.30 -2.47 3.24
CA VAL A 54 11.69 -2.67 1.91
C VAL A 54 10.60 -1.62 1.67
N LEU A 55 9.73 -1.37 2.65
CA LEU A 55 8.69 -0.34 2.52
C LEU A 55 9.29 1.06 2.36
N GLN A 56 10.37 1.39 3.08
CA GLN A 56 11.07 2.67 2.94
C GLN A 56 11.62 2.88 1.53
N LEU A 57 12.21 1.84 0.93
CA LEU A 57 12.72 1.89 -0.44
C LEU A 57 11.58 2.18 -1.43
N ILE A 58 10.47 1.47 -1.29
CA ILE A 58 9.31 1.60 -2.19
C ILE A 58 8.63 2.96 -2.02
N GLN A 59 8.58 3.47 -0.80
CA GLN A 59 8.12 4.83 -0.51
C GLN A 59 8.94 5.88 -1.27
N ASN A 60 10.23 5.65 -1.51
CA ASN A 60 11.10 6.59 -2.22
C ASN A 60 10.99 6.43 -3.75
N GLU A 61 10.96 5.20 -4.25
CA GLU A 61 11.13 4.90 -5.68
C GLU A 61 9.82 4.59 -6.44
N GLY A 62 8.73 4.28 -5.74
CA GLY A 62 7.47 3.87 -6.37
C GLY A 62 6.70 4.98 -7.12
N ASN A 63 5.70 4.58 -7.92
CA ASN A 63 4.71 5.51 -8.48
C ASN A 63 3.76 6.03 -7.36
N ASN A 64 2.98 7.09 -7.63
CA ASN A 64 2.12 7.71 -6.60
C ASN A 64 1.11 6.73 -6.00
N PHE A 65 0.54 5.84 -6.81
CA PHE A 65 -0.40 4.84 -6.32
C PHE A 65 0.27 3.87 -5.34
N THR A 66 1.42 3.32 -5.71
CA THR A 66 2.23 2.41 -4.89
C THR A 66 2.71 3.11 -3.61
N LYS A 67 3.22 4.34 -3.73
CA LYS A 67 3.63 5.17 -2.60
C LYS A 67 2.49 5.38 -1.61
N SER A 68 1.29 5.66 -2.09
CA SER A 68 0.12 5.86 -1.21
C SER A 68 -0.24 4.58 -0.43
N GLN A 69 -0.21 3.42 -1.09
CA GLN A 69 -0.47 2.12 -0.45
C GLN A 69 0.58 1.80 0.62
N VAL A 70 1.86 2.02 0.31
CA VAL A 70 2.97 1.76 1.22
C VAL A 70 2.91 2.67 2.44
N LYS A 71 2.76 3.99 2.23
CA LYS A 71 2.64 4.96 3.32
C LYS A 71 1.48 4.62 4.25
N ASN A 72 0.30 4.31 3.69
CA ASN A 72 -0.84 3.89 4.50
C ASN A 72 -0.55 2.62 5.30
N LYS A 73 0.12 1.62 4.71
CA LYS A 73 0.48 0.38 5.42
C LYS A 73 1.47 0.62 6.56
N MET A 74 2.52 1.41 6.31
CA MET A 74 3.48 1.79 7.34
C MET A 74 2.78 2.53 8.49
N GLY A 75 1.92 3.50 8.17
CA GLY A 75 1.16 4.23 9.18
C GLY A 75 0.26 3.32 10.03
N MET A 76 -0.44 2.36 9.40
CA MET A 76 -1.26 1.41 10.15
C MET A 76 -0.45 0.53 11.13
N ARG A 77 0.82 0.24 10.86
CA ARG A 77 1.67 -0.51 11.80
C ARG A 77 2.17 0.34 12.93
N LEU A 78 2.59 1.55 12.62
CA LEU A 78 3.00 2.53 13.62
C LEU A 78 1.83 2.85 14.57
N LEU A 79 0.58 2.85 14.08
CA LEU A 79 -0.61 2.92 14.94
C LEU A 79 -0.78 1.71 15.85
N GLY A 80 -0.59 0.50 15.31
CA GLY A 80 -0.78 -0.73 16.09
C GLY A 80 0.39 -1.09 17.00
N GLY A 81 1.57 -0.47 16.82
CA GLY A 81 2.81 -0.93 17.43
C GLY A 81 3.21 -2.33 16.96
N PHE A 82 2.77 -2.72 15.77
CA PHE A 82 2.92 -4.09 15.33
C PHE A 82 4.29 -4.30 14.71
N GLY A 83 5.20 -4.89 15.50
CA GLY A 83 6.58 -5.13 15.08
C GLY A 83 7.48 -3.89 15.02
N CYS A 84 7.00 -2.80 15.58
CA CYS A 84 7.73 -1.55 15.73
C CYS A 84 7.20 -0.86 16.98
N LYS A 85 7.97 0.07 17.56
CA LYS A 85 7.42 0.91 18.62
C LYS A 85 6.24 1.70 18.05
N GLN A 86 5.13 1.73 18.80
CA GLN A 86 3.98 2.53 18.42
C GLN A 86 4.38 4.00 18.29
N ASP A 87 3.99 4.62 17.17
CA ASP A 87 4.26 6.02 16.87
C ASP A 87 3.04 6.61 16.14
N ILE A 88 2.16 7.25 16.91
CA ILE A 88 0.88 7.76 16.40
C ILE A 88 1.09 8.98 15.50
N GLU A 89 2.08 9.83 15.81
CA GLU A 89 2.33 11.05 15.05
C GLU A 89 2.94 10.72 13.68
N GLN A 90 3.97 9.88 13.64
CA GLN A 90 4.53 9.44 12.36
C GLN A 90 3.51 8.66 11.54
N ALA A 91 2.66 7.85 12.19
CA ALA A 91 1.58 7.16 11.50
C ALA A 91 0.58 8.11 10.85
N ARG A 92 0.19 9.16 11.58
CA ARG A 92 -0.73 10.20 11.11
C ARG A 92 -0.17 10.87 9.87
N GLU A 93 1.09 11.28 9.89
CA GLU A 93 1.77 11.90 8.75
C GLU A 93 1.73 10.99 7.51
N LEU A 94 2.12 9.73 7.64
CA LEU A 94 2.13 8.78 6.53
C LEU A 94 0.73 8.53 5.96
N ILE A 95 -0.30 8.44 6.80
CA ILE A 95 -1.68 8.25 6.36
C ILE A 95 -2.22 9.52 5.69
N GLU A 96 -1.86 10.71 6.17
CA GLU A 96 -2.20 11.98 5.54
C GLU A 96 -1.54 12.12 4.15
N GLU A 97 -0.27 11.78 4.03
CA GLU A 97 0.42 11.75 2.74
C GLU A 97 -0.20 10.72 1.77
N ALA A 98 -0.60 9.55 2.28
CA ALA A 98 -1.33 8.56 1.47
C ALA A 98 -2.66 9.12 0.96
N LYS A 99 -3.39 9.90 1.78
CA LYS A 99 -4.60 10.61 1.34
C LYS A 99 -4.28 11.62 0.25
N GLN A 100 -3.22 12.42 0.41
CA GLN A 100 -2.81 13.43 -0.58
C GLN A 100 -2.44 12.79 -1.94
N LEU A 101 -1.88 11.58 -1.92
CA LEU A 101 -1.61 10.78 -3.12
C LEU A 101 -2.86 10.09 -3.69
N GLY A 102 -4.05 10.32 -3.13
CA GLY A 102 -5.33 9.86 -3.66
C GLY A 102 -5.84 8.53 -3.10
N LEU A 103 -5.25 8.00 -2.02
CA LEU A 103 -5.70 6.72 -1.46
C LEU A 103 -7.03 6.86 -0.72
N THR A 104 -8.09 6.28 -1.28
CA THR A 104 -9.45 6.29 -0.68
C THR A 104 -9.48 5.70 0.72
N SER A 105 -8.75 4.62 1.00
CA SER A 105 -8.70 3.98 2.32
C SER A 105 -8.14 4.93 3.39
N ALA A 106 -7.09 5.68 3.08
CA ALA A 106 -6.53 6.69 3.98
C ALA A 106 -7.53 7.81 4.24
N ARG A 107 -8.22 8.30 3.20
CA ARG A 107 -9.28 9.31 3.33
C ARG A 107 -10.40 8.83 4.27
N VAL A 108 -10.87 7.60 4.10
CA VAL A 108 -11.91 7.00 4.96
C VAL A 108 -11.41 6.88 6.41
N TRP A 109 -10.16 6.47 6.60
CA TRP A 109 -9.54 6.38 7.93
C TRP A 109 -9.54 7.75 8.64
N ILE A 110 -9.00 8.78 7.98
CA ILE A 110 -8.95 10.15 8.50
C ILE A 110 -10.35 10.69 8.78
N SER A 111 -11.32 10.42 7.90
CA SER A 111 -12.71 10.86 8.12
C SER A 111 -13.31 10.26 9.39
N ARG A 112 -12.91 9.05 9.80
CA ARG A 112 -13.48 8.34 10.94
C ARG A 112 -12.70 8.56 12.24
N TYR A 113 -11.39 8.75 12.14
CA TYR A 113 -10.48 8.74 13.28
C TYR A 113 -9.57 9.97 13.37
N GLY A 114 -9.62 10.87 12.39
CA GLY A 114 -8.70 12.00 12.28
C GLY A 114 -8.72 12.96 13.46
N SER A 115 -9.91 13.16 14.05
CA SER A 115 -10.13 13.99 15.25
C SER A 115 -9.89 13.24 16.56
N LYS A 116 -9.64 11.93 16.54
CA LYS A 116 -9.36 11.16 17.75
C LYS A 116 -7.92 11.38 18.19
N THR A 117 -7.73 11.42 19.51
CA THR A 117 -6.41 11.59 20.14
C THR A 117 -5.45 10.46 19.76
N ASP A 118 -5.94 9.23 19.68
CA ASP A 118 -5.15 8.06 19.32
C ASP A 118 -5.10 7.79 17.80
N PHE A 119 -5.72 8.65 16.99
CA PHE A 119 -5.88 8.48 15.54
C PHE A 119 -6.44 7.11 15.10
N GLY A 120 -7.20 6.46 15.98
CA GLY A 120 -7.75 5.12 15.75
C GLY A 120 -6.79 3.96 16.07
N ALA A 121 -5.67 4.21 16.75
CA ALA A 121 -4.75 3.17 17.20
C ALA A 121 -5.45 2.08 18.02
N SER A 122 -6.36 2.46 18.93
CA SER A 122 -7.15 1.49 19.71
C SER A 122 -8.03 0.59 18.85
N GLU A 123 -8.53 1.07 17.71
CA GLU A 123 -9.30 0.25 16.77
C GLU A 123 -8.40 -0.72 16.03
N VAL A 124 -7.23 -0.26 15.58
CA VAL A 124 -6.23 -1.11 14.91
C VAL A 124 -5.82 -2.28 15.79
N ILE A 125 -5.50 -2.00 17.06
CA ILE A 125 -5.12 -3.02 18.05
C ILE A 125 -6.29 -3.98 18.32
N ARG A 126 -7.51 -3.46 18.44
CA ARG A 126 -8.71 -4.28 18.73
C ARG A 126 -8.99 -5.29 17.61
N TYR A 127 -8.88 -4.88 16.34
CA TYR A 127 -9.14 -5.78 15.21
C TYR A 127 -8.08 -6.87 15.07
N ASP A 128 -6.83 -6.59 15.43
CA ASP A 128 -5.74 -7.57 15.38
C ASP A 128 -5.86 -8.63 16.50
N PHE A 129 -6.21 -8.20 17.72
CA PHE A 129 -6.45 -9.10 18.85
C PHE A 129 -7.61 -10.09 18.61
N VAL A 130 -8.58 -9.70 17.78
CA VAL A 130 -9.66 -10.60 17.35
C VAL A 130 -9.16 -11.64 16.36
N ILE A 131 -8.21 -11.31 15.46
CA ILE A 131 -7.69 -12.26 14.48
C ILE A 131 -6.74 -13.28 15.14
N GLU A 132 -5.89 -12.85 16.09
CA GLU A 132 -4.97 -13.76 16.79
C GLU A 132 -5.69 -14.78 17.70
N LYS A 133 -6.83 -14.41 18.31
CA LYS A 133 -7.64 -15.36 19.09
C LYS A 133 -8.24 -16.50 18.26
N TRP A 134 -8.47 -16.32 16.96
CA TRP A 134 -8.97 -17.41 16.11
C TRP A 134 -7.89 -18.43 15.71
N PHE A 135 -6.60 -18.07 15.83
CA PHE A 135 -5.49 -18.99 15.55
C PHE A 135 -5.02 -19.78 16.78
N ILE A 136 -5.34 -19.34 18.00
CA ILE A 136 -4.93 -20.04 19.24
C ILE A 136 -5.94 -21.14 19.65
N VAL A 137 -7.16 -21.18 19.07
CA VAL A 137 -8.19 -22.20 19.41
C VAL A 137 -8.15 -23.44 18.49
N LYS A 138 -7.04 -23.67 17.77
CA LYS A 138 -6.80 -24.94 17.07
C LYS A 138 -5.39 -25.47 17.34
N ILE A 139 -5.17 -25.89 18.58
CA ILE A 139 -4.21 -26.96 18.92
C ILE A 139 -4.99 -27.99 19.74
#